data_AF-A0A352SD34-F1
#
_entry.id   AF-A0A352SD34-F1
#
_cell.length_a   1.000
_cell.length_b   1.000
_cell.length_c   1.000
_cell.angle_alpha   90.00
_cell.angle_beta   90.00
_cell.angle_gamma   90.00
#
_symmetry.space_group_name_H-M   'P 1'
#
loop_
_entity.id
_entity.type
_entity.pdbx_description
1 polymer ?
#
loop_
_entity_poly.entity_id
_entity_poly.type
_entity_poly.pdbx_seq_one_letter_code
_entity_poly.pdbx_strand_id
1 'polypeptide(L)' 'KGFGRQKGHTELYRGAEYVVDFLPKIKIEVVVAENQLDTVLDAIVKAAHTGKIGDG' A
#
# COMPACT_ATOMS: atom_id res chain seq x y z
N LYS A 1 1.20 -6.03 -6.76
CA LYS A 1 0.90 -4.85 -7.61
C LYS A 1 -0.45 -4.31 -7.16
N GLY A 2 -0.53 -3.07 -6.70
CA GLY A 2 -1.79 -2.47 -6.24
C GLY A 2 -1.77 -0.95 -6.45
N PHE A 3 -2.94 -0.34 -6.46
CA PHE A 3 -3.13 1.11 -6.55
C PHE A 3 -3.84 1.60 -5.28
N GLY A 4 -3.41 2.73 -4.74
CA GLY A 4 -4.01 3.37 -3.55
C GLY A 4 -4.54 4.76 -3.87
N ARG A 5 -4.74 5.63 -2.86
CA ARG A 5 -5.08 7.06 -3.08
C ARG A 5 -3.93 7.91 -3.63
N GLN A 6 -2.85 7.27 -4.05
CA GLN A 6 -1.74 7.89 -4.76
C GLN A 6 -2.27 8.23 -6.16
N LYS A 7 -2.62 9.50 -6.38
CA LYS A 7 -2.96 9.97 -7.73
C LYS A 7 -1.74 9.71 -8.62
N GLY A 8 -1.87 8.81 -9.59
CA GLY A 8 -0.82 8.56 -10.56
C GLY A 8 -0.35 9.86 -11.20
N HIS A 9 0.97 10.07 -11.18
CA HIS A 9 1.55 11.14 -11.95
C HIS A 9 1.64 10.68 -13.40
N THR A 10 0.94 11.36 -14.31
CA THR A 10 1.11 11.18 -15.75
C THR A 10 2.48 11.73 -16.15
N GLU A 11 3.50 10.89 -16.25
CA GLU A 11 4.77 11.27 -16.87
C GLU A 11 4.76 10.89 -18.36
N LEU A 12 4.98 11.86 -19.23
CA LEU A 12 5.22 11.61 -20.66
C LEU A 12 6.58 10.94 -20.82
N TYR A 13 6.59 9.66 -21.21
CA TYR A 13 7.81 8.99 -21.67
C TYR A 13 7.75 8.76 -23.18
N ARG A 14 8.61 9.44 -23.94
CA ARG A 14 8.77 9.29 -25.41
C ARG A 14 7.48 9.44 -26.24
N GLY A 15 6.59 10.36 -25.87
CA GLY A 15 5.45 10.74 -26.71
C GLY A 15 4.30 9.72 -26.76
N ALA A 16 4.29 8.73 -25.87
CA ALA A 16 3.13 7.86 -25.63
C ALA A 16 2.73 7.99 -24.15
N GLU A 17 1.42 8.16 -23.88
CA GLU A 17 0.88 8.12 -22.53
C GLU A 17 1.02 6.70 -21.97
N TYR A 18 1.89 6.53 -20.97
CA TYR A 18 1.99 5.27 -20.25
C TYR A 18 1.43 5.47 -18.85
N VAL A 19 0.21 4.99 -18.63
CA VAL A 19 -0.37 4.84 -17.29
C VAL A 19 0.32 3.65 -16.62
N VAL A 20 1.43 3.88 -15.91
CA VAL A 20 2.12 2.83 -15.15
C VAL A 20 1.93 3.08 -13.67
N ASP A 21 0.78 2.67 -13.14
CA ASP A 21 0.34 3.04 -11.79
C ASP A 21 0.30 1.84 -10.82
N PHE A 22 1.32 0.98 -10.89
CA PHE A 22 1.49 -0.10 -9.92
C PHE A 22 2.77 0.13 -9.13
N LEU A 23 2.63 0.68 -7.92
CA LEU A 23 3.71 0.60 -6.96
C LEU A 23 3.86 -0.84 -6.47
N PRO A 24 5.10 -1.29 -6.20
CA PRO A 24 5.34 -2.54 -5.50
C PRO A 24 4.63 -2.49 -4.13
N LYS A 25 3.71 -3.42 -3.93
CA LYS A 25 2.93 -3.60 -2.70
C LYS A 25 3.02 -5.07 -2.29
N ILE A 26 3.11 -5.31 -0.99
CA ILE A 26 3.11 -6.66 -0.41
C ILE A 26 1.74 -6.87 0.24
N LYS A 27 1.07 -7.98 -0.11
CA LYS A 27 -0.14 -8.44 0.57
C LYS A 27 0.28 -9.38 1.70
N ILE A 28 -0.18 -9.12 2.91
CA ILE A 28 0.07 -9.97 4.08
C ILE A 28 -1.27 -10.49 4.56
N GLU A 29 -1.41 -11.81 4.67
CA GLU A 29 -2.58 -12.49 5.22
C GLU A 29 -2.11 -13.40 6.36
N VAL A 30 -2.67 -13.19 7.55
CA VAL A 30 -2.28 -13.92 8.77
C VAL A 30 -3.54 -14.30 9.53
N VAL A 31 -3.61 -15.56 9.94
CA VAL A 31 -4.68 -16.07 10.81
C VAL A 31 -4.27 -15.86 12.26
N VAL A 32 -5.14 -15.25 13.05
CA VAL A 32 -4.89 -14.93 14.45
C VAL A 32 -6.09 -15.35 15.30
N ALA A 33 -5.86 -15.61 16.58
CA ALA A 33 -6.94 -15.80 17.53
C ALA A 33 -7.70 -14.48 17.74
N GLU A 34 -9.00 -14.55 18.02
CA GLU A 34 -9.87 -13.37 18.16
C GLU A 34 -9.35 -12.38 19.21
N ASN A 35 -8.87 -12.90 20.34
CA ASN A 35 -8.30 -12.09 21.42
C ASN A 35 -6.97 -11.39 21.08
N GLN A 36 -6.36 -11.69 19.92
CA GLN A 36 -5.11 -11.09 19.45
C GLN A 36 -5.33 -10.07 18.34
N LEU A 37 -6.55 -9.94 17.81
CA LEU A 37 -6.85 -9.11 16.64
C LEU A 37 -6.35 -7.67 16.80
N ASP A 38 -6.74 -7.01 17.89
CA ASP A 38 -6.39 -5.61 18.13
C ASP A 38 -4.88 -5.41 18.28
N THR A 39 -4.20 -6.33 18.98
CA THR A 39 -2.75 -6.28 19.18
C THR A 39 -1.99 -6.42 17.86
N VAL A 40 -2.45 -7.30 16.99
CA VAL A 40 -1.83 -7.55 15.68
C VAL A 40 -2.06 -6.36 14.74
N LEU A 41 -3.28 -5.81 14.72
CA LEU A 41 -3.58 -4.60 13.95
C LEU A 41 -2.70 -3.43 14.38
N ASP A 42 -2.59 -3.17 15.68
CA ASP A 42 -1.75 -2.13 16.24
C ASP A 42 -0.28 -2.29 15.85
N ALA A 43 0.24 -3.51 15.91
CA ALA A 43 1.62 -3.81 15.54
C ALA A 43 1.89 -3.54 14.05
N ILE A 44 0.97 -3.96 13.17
CA ILE A 44 1.09 -3.74 11.73
C ILE A 44 1.05 -2.24 11.42
N VAL A 45 0.08 -1.51 11.98
CA VAL A 45 -0.05 -0.06 11.75
C VAL A 45 1.18 0.69 12.24
N LYS A 46 1.65 0.42 13.46
CA LYS A 46 2.85 1.09 14.02
C LYS A 46 4.11 0.83 13.19
N ALA A 47 4.24 -0.36 12.60
CA ALA A 47 5.41 -0.74 11.81
C ALA A 47 5.34 -0.22 10.36
N ALA A 48 4.16 -0.21 9.74
CA ALA A 48 4.00 0.10 8.32
C ALA A 48 3.62 1.55 8.03
N HIS A 49 3.08 2.29 9.00
CA HIS A 49 2.63 3.67 8.79
C HIS A 49 3.82 4.65 8.76
N THR A 50 4.04 5.26 7.59
CA THR A 50 5.05 6.31 7.35
C THR A 50 4.46 7.72 7.39
N GLY A 51 3.12 7.85 7.38
CA GLY A 51 2.41 9.12 7.31
C GLY A 51 2.36 9.72 5.90
N LYS A 52 2.81 8.98 4.88
CA LYS A 52 2.80 9.39 3.48
C LYS A 52 1.67 8.69 2.73
N ILE A 53 1.32 9.24 1.57
CA ILE A 53 0.28 8.64 0.73
C ILE A 53 0.73 7.24 0.29
N GLY A 54 -0.09 6.23 0.58
CA GLY A 54 0.08 4.83 0.16
C GLY A 54 0.78 3.91 1.16
N ASP A 55 0.65 4.17 2.47
CA ASP A 55 0.96 3.18 3.51
C ASP A 55 0.03 1.95 3.50
N GLY A 56 -1.08 2.03 2.75
CA GLY A 56 -1.98 0.94 2.39
C GLY A 56 -2.47 1.15 0.98
#